data_AF-A0A7V3H3T0-F1
#
_entry.id   AF-A0A7V3H3T0-F1
#
_cell.length_a   1.000
_cell.length_b   1.000
_cell.length_c   1.000
_cell.angle_alpha   90.00
_cell.angle_beta   90.00
_cell.angle_gamma   90.00
#
_symmetry.space_group_name_H-M   'P 1'
#
loop_
_entity.id
_entity.type
_entity.pdbx_description
1 polymer ?
#
loop_
_entity_poly.entity_id
_entity_poly.type
_entity_poly.pdbx_seq_one_letter_code
_entity_poly.pdbx_strand_id
1 'polypeptide(L)'
;LLDKLKLLPKLKDLAAFFPKNVKDGPCKEVVRTADASLDFLPVIQCWPQDAGRYITFPLVITKDPETGIRNVGTYRMQVFDGKTTAMHWHAHKGGAAHYRKAKARGERTPVAAVLGADPITTFAGTVPAPEGIDELMIAGFLRKEPVPLVPCETIALEVPATAEIVLEGYVEPEELRTEGPFGDHTGFYSLADQYPVFHLTAITHRRDPIYQTIIVGRPPMEDCHMAYAIERIFLPLLRKQLPEVVDYHMPFAGIFHNLMLVSIRKQYPGHARKVMHAIWGLGQAMFTKVIVVVDHDVNIHDPSEVTWKALNHIDPERDIEFVHGPVETLDHASRLPLYGSKMGVDATRKWRSEGFTRDWPDEIVMSPEVKALVGRRWAEYGID
;
A
#
# COMPACT_ATOMS: atom_id res chain seq x y z
N LEU A 1 -19.79 12.52 32.56
CA LEU A 1 -20.08 11.09 32.83
C LEU A 1 -21.05 10.48 31.82
N LEU A 2 -22.15 11.17 31.45
CA LEU A 2 -23.13 10.70 30.46
C LEU A 2 -22.60 10.54 29.02
N ASP A 3 -21.64 11.37 28.57
CA ASP A 3 -21.03 11.18 27.24
C ASP A 3 -20.02 10.02 27.16
N LYS A 4 -19.42 9.62 28.29
CA LYS A 4 -18.58 8.41 28.35
C LYS A 4 -19.42 7.13 28.22
N LEU A 5 -20.68 7.16 28.64
CA LEU A 5 -21.61 6.04 28.48
C LEU A 5 -22.07 5.86 27.01
N LYS A 6 -22.08 6.93 26.19
CA LYS A 6 -22.36 6.85 24.73
C LYS A 6 -21.21 6.25 23.91
N LEU A 7 -20.01 6.16 24.48
CA LEU A 7 -18.85 5.52 23.85
C LEU A 7 -18.84 4.00 24.07
N LEU A 8 -19.54 3.48 25.10
CA LEU A 8 -19.56 2.04 25.41
C LEU A 8 -20.10 1.16 24.28
N PRO A 9 -21.20 1.51 23.58
CA PRO A 9 -21.66 0.74 22.42
C PRO A 9 -20.62 0.76 21.30
N LYS A 10 -20.04 1.93 20.99
CA LYS A 10 -19.00 2.10 19.97
C LYS A 10 -17.72 1.33 20.28
N LEU A 11 -17.35 1.21 21.56
CA LEU A 11 -16.23 0.40 22.03
C LEU A 11 -16.52 -1.10 21.95
N LYS A 12 -17.78 -1.52 22.18
CA LYS A 12 -18.24 -2.90 21.99
C LYS A 12 -18.23 -3.30 20.51
N ASP A 13 -18.65 -2.39 19.64
CA ASP A 13 -18.60 -2.56 18.19
C ASP A 13 -17.14 -2.68 17.72
N LEU A 14 -16.22 -1.88 18.29
CA LEU A 14 -14.79 -1.97 17.98
C LEU A 14 -14.16 -3.27 18.50
N ALA A 15 -14.55 -3.72 19.71
CA ALA A 15 -14.11 -4.96 20.31
C ALA A 15 -14.46 -6.19 19.45
N ALA A 16 -15.56 -6.13 18.69
CA ALA A 16 -15.99 -7.19 17.79
C ALA A 16 -15.08 -7.38 16.56
N PHE A 17 -14.13 -6.48 16.32
CA PHE A 17 -13.18 -6.58 15.19
C PHE A 17 -11.76 -6.97 15.61
N PHE A 18 -11.47 -7.02 16.92
CA PHE A 18 -10.17 -7.48 17.38
C PHE A 18 -9.97 -8.96 17.03
N PRO A 19 -8.77 -9.36 16.60
CA PRO A 19 -8.47 -10.77 16.35
C PRO A 19 -8.72 -11.63 17.59
N LYS A 20 -9.17 -12.86 17.35
CA LYS A 20 -9.60 -13.77 18.42
C LYS A 20 -8.72 -15.01 18.44
N ASN A 21 -8.07 -15.27 19.57
CA ASN A 21 -7.33 -16.52 19.76
C ASN A 21 -8.29 -17.71 19.81
N VAL A 22 -7.96 -18.75 19.05
CA VAL A 22 -8.63 -20.05 19.01
C VAL A 22 -7.63 -21.15 19.35
N LYS A 23 -8.13 -22.33 19.73
CA LYS A 23 -7.27 -23.44 20.19
C LYS A 23 -6.51 -24.12 19.06
N ASP A 24 -7.12 -24.18 17.87
CA ASP A 24 -6.60 -24.93 16.72
C ASP A 24 -7.17 -24.33 15.42
N GLY A 25 -6.60 -24.71 14.28
CA GLY A 25 -6.97 -24.19 12.97
C GLY A 25 -6.50 -25.07 11.80
N PRO A 26 -7.16 -24.99 10.64
CA PRO A 26 -6.77 -25.74 9.44
C PRO A 26 -5.29 -25.61 9.05
N CYS A 27 -4.66 -24.45 9.33
CA CYS A 27 -3.24 -24.24 9.03
C CYS A 27 -2.29 -25.20 9.79
N LYS A 28 -2.79 -25.97 10.76
CA LYS A 28 -2.02 -26.95 11.56
C LYS A 28 -2.36 -28.40 11.26
N GLU A 29 -3.09 -28.70 10.19
CA GLU A 29 -3.40 -30.09 9.84
C GLU A 29 -2.15 -30.94 9.57
N VAL A 30 -1.08 -30.31 9.08
CA VAL A 30 0.26 -30.89 8.95
C VAL A 30 1.27 -29.93 9.59
N VAL A 31 2.12 -30.46 10.47
CA VAL A 31 3.18 -29.72 11.16
C VAL A 31 4.52 -30.37 10.85
N ARG A 32 5.44 -29.60 10.27
CA ARG A 32 6.81 -30.01 9.96
C ARG A 32 7.79 -29.12 10.72
N THR A 33 8.61 -29.72 11.58
CA THR A 33 9.66 -29.01 12.33
C THR A 33 11.03 -29.55 11.93
N ALA A 34 11.30 -30.83 12.20
CA ALA A 34 12.58 -31.46 11.91
C ALA A 34 12.93 -31.48 10.41
N ASP A 35 11.94 -31.74 9.55
CA ASP A 35 12.08 -31.89 8.09
C ASP A 35 11.57 -30.66 7.30
N ALA A 36 11.30 -29.53 7.97
CA ALA A 36 10.82 -28.32 7.32
C ALA A 36 11.76 -27.86 6.20
N SER A 37 11.32 -27.80 4.95
CA SER A 37 12.12 -27.25 3.85
C SER A 37 11.25 -26.41 2.92
N LEU A 38 11.81 -25.27 2.47
CA LEU A 38 11.22 -24.41 1.45
C LEU A 38 11.13 -25.11 0.08
N ASP A 39 11.85 -26.21 -0.14
CA ASP A 39 11.77 -27.01 -1.38
C ASP A 39 10.37 -27.62 -1.60
N PHE A 40 9.56 -27.71 -0.55
CA PHE A 40 8.16 -28.08 -0.64
C PHE A 40 7.31 -27.05 -1.38
N LEU A 41 7.71 -25.78 -1.39
CA LEU A 41 6.95 -24.69 -1.99
C LEU A 41 7.26 -24.57 -3.49
N PRO A 42 6.24 -24.37 -4.35
CA PRO A 42 6.44 -24.10 -5.78
C PRO A 42 6.80 -22.62 -6.00
N VAL A 43 7.87 -22.15 -5.33
CA VAL A 43 8.31 -20.75 -5.42
C VAL A 43 8.74 -20.45 -6.85
N ILE A 44 8.28 -19.33 -7.39
CA ILE A 44 8.52 -18.95 -8.78
C ILE A 44 9.65 -17.93 -8.91
N GLN A 45 10.31 -17.95 -10.06
CA GLN A 45 11.09 -16.81 -10.55
C GLN A 45 10.16 -15.99 -11.45
N CYS A 46 9.95 -14.72 -11.14
CA CYS A 46 8.94 -13.90 -11.80
C CYS A 46 9.44 -13.38 -13.16
N TRP A 47 10.70 -12.93 -13.19
CA TRP A 47 11.31 -12.33 -14.37
C TRP A 47 12.66 -12.95 -14.72
N PRO A 48 13.08 -12.87 -16.00
CA PRO A 48 14.31 -13.50 -16.47
C PRO A 48 15.59 -13.06 -15.73
N GLN A 49 15.68 -11.80 -15.29
CA GLN A 49 16.86 -11.27 -14.60
C GLN A 49 16.72 -11.22 -13.07
N ASP A 50 15.65 -11.78 -12.50
CA ASP A 50 15.56 -11.95 -11.05
C ASP A 50 16.73 -12.83 -10.56
N ALA A 51 17.31 -12.49 -9.41
CA ALA A 51 18.43 -13.22 -8.84
C ALA A 51 18.09 -14.65 -8.37
N GLY A 52 16.81 -15.00 -8.35
CA GLY A 52 16.34 -16.32 -7.94
C GLY A 52 14.83 -16.39 -7.84
N ARG A 53 14.36 -17.33 -7.01
CA ARG A 53 12.94 -17.55 -6.75
C ARG A 53 12.49 -16.70 -5.56
N TYR A 54 11.29 -16.16 -5.62
CA TYR A 54 10.76 -15.23 -4.62
C TYR A 54 9.40 -15.66 -4.11
N ILE A 55 9.24 -15.61 -2.79
CA ILE A 55 7.93 -15.58 -2.16
C ILE A 55 7.48 -14.12 -2.18
N THR A 56 6.51 -13.79 -3.03
CA THR A 56 6.17 -12.39 -3.34
C THR A 56 5.01 -11.84 -2.54
N PHE A 57 4.14 -12.71 -2.01
CA PHE A 57 2.93 -12.29 -1.30
C PHE A 57 2.73 -12.90 0.10
N PRO A 58 3.77 -12.98 0.96
CA PRO A 58 3.57 -13.42 2.34
C PRO A 58 3.05 -12.29 3.21
N LEU A 59 2.11 -12.60 4.10
CA LEU A 59 1.85 -11.76 5.27
C LEU A 59 2.90 -12.07 6.33
N VAL A 60 3.85 -11.17 6.52
CA VAL A 60 4.91 -11.31 7.50
C VAL A 60 4.50 -10.66 8.80
N ILE A 61 4.44 -11.49 9.85
CA ILE A 61 4.03 -11.12 11.20
C ILE A 61 5.25 -11.03 12.10
N THR A 62 5.36 -9.91 12.80
CA THR A 62 6.35 -9.68 13.86
C THR A 62 5.69 -8.97 15.04
N LYS A 63 6.35 -8.99 16.20
CA LYS A 63 5.96 -8.17 17.36
C LYS A 63 7.09 -7.24 17.76
N ASP A 64 6.73 -6.05 18.20
CA ASP A 64 7.64 -5.13 18.86
C ASP A 64 8.21 -5.80 20.13
N PRO A 65 9.55 -5.93 20.28
CA PRO A 65 10.16 -6.63 21.42
C PRO A 65 9.99 -5.89 22.76
N GLU A 66 9.55 -4.64 22.74
CA GLU A 66 9.34 -3.80 23.92
C GLU A 66 7.87 -3.75 24.32
N THR A 67 6.98 -3.59 23.34
CA THR A 67 5.54 -3.36 23.59
C THR A 67 4.68 -4.59 23.34
N GLY A 68 5.18 -5.59 22.59
CA GLY A 68 4.43 -6.75 22.15
C GLY A 68 3.40 -6.46 21.05
N ILE A 69 3.34 -5.22 20.54
CA ILE A 69 2.42 -4.81 19.47
C ILE A 69 2.79 -5.54 18.18
N ARG A 70 1.78 -6.10 17.51
CA ARG A 70 1.93 -6.81 16.23
C ARG A 70 2.06 -5.83 15.06
N ASN A 71 2.85 -6.21 14.06
CA ASN A 71 2.81 -5.68 12.71
C ASN A 71 2.58 -6.85 11.75
N VAL A 72 1.67 -6.67 10.79
CA VAL A 72 1.50 -7.55 9.63
C VAL A 72 1.78 -6.75 8.37
N GLY A 73 2.79 -7.15 7.60
CA GLY A 73 3.11 -6.48 6.34
C GLY A 73 3.46 -7.46 5.24
N THR A 74 3.26 -7.03 4.00
CA THR A 74 3.66 -7.81 2.82
C THR A 74 5.08 -7.47 2.43
N TYR A 75 5.99 -8.44 2.50
CA TYR A 75 7.41 -8.27 2.19
C TYR A 75 7.91 -9.44 1.36
N ARG A 76 8.57 -9.16 0.23
CA ARG A 76 9.13 -10.23 -0.60
C ARG A 76 10.27 -10.96 0.13
N MET A 77 10.41 -12.26 -0.15
CA MET A 77 11.46 -13.10 0.42
C MET A 77 12.16 -13.89 -0.69
N GLN A 78 13.40 -13.51 -1.02
CA GLN A 78 14.23 -14.28 -1.96
C GLN A 78 14.64 -15.60 -1.31
N VAL A 79 14.41 -16.72 -1.97
CA VAL A 79 14.83 -18.04 -1.49
C VAL A 79 16.30 -18.25 -1.80
N PHE A 80 17.13 -18.48 -0.77
CA PHE A 80 18.55 -18.78 -0.93
C PHE A 80 18.79 -20.30 -0.99
N ASP A 81 18.13 -21.05 -0.11
CA ASP A 81 18.22 -22.50 0.00
C ASP A 81 16.94 -23.06 0.64
N GLY A 82 16.91 -24.35 0.98
CA GLY A 82 15.75 -25.00 1.59
C GLY A 82 15.40 -24.50 3.00
N LYS A 83 16.21 -23.65 3.63
CA LYS A 83 16.04 -23.20 5.03
C LYS A 83 16.09 -21.69 5.20
N THR A 84 16.59 -20.94 4.22
CA THR A 84 16.83 -19.51 4.39
C THR A 84 16.31 -18.67 3.23
N THR A 85 15.85 -17.47 3.59
CA THR A 85 15.40 -16.45 2.64
C THR A 85 15.91 -15.07 3.02
N ALA A 86 16.02 -14.15 2.06
CA ALA A 86 16.09 -12.73 2.39
C ALA A 86 14.79 -12.27 3.06
N MET A 87 14.88 -11.28 3.94
CA MET A 87 13.74 -10.61 4.57
C MET A 87 13.74 -9.13 4.14
N HIS A 88 13.05 -8.83 3.04
CA HIS A 88 13.09 -7.51 2.41
C HIS A 88 12.16 -6.51 3.12
N TRP A 89 12.57 -6.00 4.27
CA TRP A 89 11.88 -4.90 4.94
C TRP A 89 12.42 -3.54 4.47
N HIS A 90 11.60 -2.73 3.80
CA HIS A 90 11.96 -1.32 3.58
C HIS A 90 12.13 -0.61 4.92
N ALA A 91 13.07 0.32 4.99
CA ALA A 91 13.51 0.96 6.25
C ALA A 91 12.37 1.58 7.07
N HIS A 92 11.31 2.06 6.43
CA HIS A 92 10.18 2.73 7.06
C HIS A 92 9.03 1.79 7.49
N LYS A 93 9.12 0.48 7.24
CA LYS A 93 8.06 -0.49 7.56
C LYS A 93 8.17 -0.99 9.01
N GLY A 94 7.05 -1.39 9.61
CA GLY A 94 7.01 -1.80 11.02
C GLY A 94 7.87 -3.04 11.32
N GLY A 95 7.93 -4.03 10.42
CA GLY A 95 8.86 -5.17 10.53
C GLY A 95 10.34 -4.74 10.66
N ALA A 96 10.79 -3.77 9.87
CA ALA A 96 12.14 -3.20 9.99
C ALA A 96 12.33 -2.46 11.34
N ALA A 97 11.30 -1.77 11.83
CA ALA A 97 11.37 -1.11 13.14
C ALA A 97 11.51 -2.12 14.28
N HIS A 98 10.73 -3.22 14.26
CA HIS A 98 10.84 -4.31 15.23
C HIS A 98 12.22 -4.96 15.19
N TYR A 99 12.75 -5.25 13.99
CA TYR A 99 14.09 -5.79 13.81
C TYR A 99 15.18 -4.87 14.35
N ARG A 100 15.13 -3.56 14.07
CA ARG A 100 16.09 -2.60 14.63
C ARG A 100 16.10 -2.60 16.15
N LYS A 101 14.94 -2.66 16.79
CA LYS A 101 14.81 -2.70 18.25
C LYS A 101 15.37 -4.01 18.83
N ALA A 102 15.03 -5.15 18.23
CA ALA A 102 15.54 -6.47 18.65
C ALA A 102 17.06 -6.55 18.47
N LYS A 103 17.57 -6.08 17.32
CA LYS A 103 19.01 -5.98 17.05
C LYS A 103 19.74 -5.14 18.09
N ALA A 104 19.20 -3.99 18.49
CA ALA A 104 19.79 -3.15 19.54
C ALA A 104 19.88 -3.85 20.91
N ARG A 105 19.10 -4.92 21.11
CA ARG A 105 19.10 -5.77 22.31
C ARG A 105 19.93 -7.04 22.15
N GLY A 106 20.48 -7.30 20.96
CA GLY A 106 21.15 -8.56 20.64
C GLY A 106 20.19 -9.75 20.59
N GLU A 107 18.89 -9.51 20.36
CA GLU A 107 17.84 -10.51 20.36
C GLU A 107 17.43 -10.88 18.92
N ARG A 108 17.18 -12.17 18.69
CA ARG A 108 16.52 -12.65 17.46
C ARG A 108 15.16 -12.01 17.31
N THR A 109 14.78 -11.69 16.08
CA THR A 109 13.41 -11.27 15.77
C THR A 109 12.59 -12.50 15.37
N PRO A 110 11.59 -12.94 16.15
CA PRO A 110 10.68 -13.98 15.72
C PRO A 110 9.85 -13.50 14.52
N VAL A 111 9.71 -14.34 13.50
CA VAL A 111 8.99 -14.00 12.27
C VAL A 111 8.11 -15.17 11.85
N ALA A 112 6.85 -14.89 11.52
CA ALA A 112 5.99 -15.83 10.81
C ALA A 112 5.65 -15.24 9.43
N ALA A 113 5.82 -16.01 8.36
CA ALA A 113 5.36 -15.65 7.02
C ALA A 113 4.15 -16.53 6.65
N VAL A 114 3.00 -15.90 6.46
CA VAL A 114 1.72 -16.56 6.21
C VAL A 114 1.36 -16.44 4.73
N LEU A 115 1.06 -17.55 4.09
CA LEU A 115 0.66 -17.65 2.68
C LEU A 115 -0.75 -18.21 2.59
N GLY A 116 -1.59 -17.59 1.76
CA GLY A 116 -2.98 -18.05 1.58
C GLY A 116 -3.84 -17.86 2.83
N ALA A 117 -3.81 -16.68 3.45
CA ALA A 117 -4.89 -16.32 4.38
C ALA A 117 -6.19 -16.04 3.59
N ASP A 118 -7.30 -15.81 4.29
CA ASP A 118 -8.52 -15.38 3.59
C ASP A 118 -8.29 -14.04 2.85
N PRO A 119 -9.03 -13.77 1.76
CA PRO A 119 -8.74 -12.63 0.89
C PRO A 119 -8.70 -11.27 1.61
N ILE A 120 -9.54 -11.07 2.64
CA ILE A 120 -9.60 -9.80 3.36
C ILE A 120 -8.41 -9.68 4.32
N THR A 121 -8.03 -10.77 5.00
CA THR A 121 -6.82 -10.81 5.83
C THR A 121 -5.56 -10.60 5.00
N THR A 122 -5.46 -11.24 3.83
CA THR A 122 -4.34 -11.02 2.90
C THR A 122 -4.28 -9.58 2.40
N PHE A 123 -5.42 -9.02 1.98
CA PHE A 123 -5.48 -7.62 1.57
C PHE A 123 -5.09 -6.67 2.72
N ALA A 124 -5.51 -6.93 3.95
CA ALA A 124 -5.25 -6.04 5.08
C ALA A 124 -3.75 -5.88 5.39
N GLY A 125 -2.92 -6.89 5.13
CA GLY A 125 -1.46 -6.77 5.26
C GLY A 125 -0.78 -5.91 4.18
N THR A 126 -1.53 -5.43 3.19
CA THR A 126 -1.08 -4.43 2.21
C THR A 126 -1.52 -3.01 2.59
N VAL A 127 -2.48 -2.89 3.51
CA VAL A 127 -3.06 -1.61 3.92
C VAL A 127 -2.04 -0.81 4.73
N PRO A 128 -1.80 0.47 4.42
CA PRO A 128 -0.95 1.34 5.23
C PRO A 128 -1.64 1.72 6.54
N ALA A 129 -1.62 0.81 7.52
CA ALA A 129 -2.19 1.06 8.84
C ALA A 129 -1.42 2.19 9.55
N PRO A 130 -2.13 3.07 10.29
CA PRO A 130 -1.49 3.98 11.23
C PRO A 130 -0.67 3.20 12.29
N GLU A 131 0.39 3.83 12.78
CA GLU A 131 1.23 3.23 13.82
C GLU A 131 0.41 2.81 15.06
N GLY A 132 0.67 1.61 15.55
CA GLY A 132 -0.03 1.02 16.70
C GLY A 132 -1.41 0.43 16.39
N ILE A 133 -1.89 0.52 15.14
CA ILE A 133 -3.09 -0.20 14.68
C ILE A 133 -2.66 -1.52 14.05
N ASP A 134 -3.17 -2.61 14.62
CA ASP A 134 -2.98 -3.97 14.12
C ASP A 134 -3.76 -4.18 12.81
N GLU A 135 -3.07 -4.57 11.74
CA GLU A 135 -3.69 -4.79 10.42
C GLU A 135 -4.76 -5.88 10.45
N LEU A 136 -4.68 -6.85 11.37
CA LEU A 136 -5.71 -7.88 11.51
C LEU A 136 -7.01 -7.33 12.11
N MET A 137 -6.96 -6.21 12.85
CA MET A 137 -8.17 -5.48 13.22
C MET A 137 -8.82 -4.83 11.98
N ILE A 138 -8.01 -4.30 11.06
CA ILE A 138 -8.51 -3.74 9.79
C ILE A 138 -9.19 -4.85 8.98
N ALA A 139 -8.57 -6.02 8.89
CA ALA A 139 -9.19 -7.20 8.29
C ALA A 139 -10.54 -7.50 8.95
N GLY A 140 -10.57 -7.54 10.29
CA GLY A 140 -11.79 -7.79 11.07
C GLY A 140 -12.91 -6.79 10.80
N PHE A 141 -12.56 -5.50 10.68
CA PHE A 141 -13.49 -4.42 10.33
C PHE A 141 -14.05 -4.59 8.92
N LEU A 142 -13.19 -4.85 7.93
CA LEU A 142 -13.58 -5.01 6.52
C LEU A 142 -14.49 -6.23 6.31
N ARG A 143 -14.18 -7.36 6.97
CA ARG A 143 -14.98 -8.60 6.88
C ARG A 143 -16.16 -8.67 7.84
N LYS A 144 -16.27 -7.72 8.78
CA LYS A 144 -17.27 -7.66 9.86
C LYS A 144 -17.24 -8.86 10.82
N GLU A 145 -16.08 -9.48 11.00
CA GLU A 145 -15.87 -10.67 11.84
C GLU A 145 -14.39 -10.71 12.30
N PRO A 146 -14.08 -11.09 13.55
CA PRO A 146 -12.70 -11.27 14.01
C PRO A 146 -11.88 -12.23 13.14
N VAL A 147 -10.60 -11.92 12.93
CA VAL A 147 -9.65 -12.90 12.39
C VAL A 147 -9.32 -13.94 13.49
N PRO A 148 -9.59 -15.25 13.27
CA PRO A 148 -9.21 -16.28 14.22
C PRO A 148 -7.70 -16.52 14.17
N LEU A 149 -7.04 -16.55 15.33
CA LEU A 149 -5.60 -16.73 15.47
C LEU A 149 -5.24 -18.00 16.23
N VAL A 150 -4.19 -18.69 15.79
CA VAL A 150 -3.57 -19.81 16.52
C VAL A 150 -2.12 -19.47 16.87
N PRO A 151 -1.59 -19.94 18.00
CA PRO A 151 -0.17 -19.77 18.33
C PRO A 151 0.70 -20.51 17.30
N CYS A 152 1.89 -20.00 17.01
CA CYS A 152 2.92 -20.72 16.25
C CYS A 152 3.48 -21.90 17.07
N GLU A 153 4.14 -22.85 16.40
CA GLU A 153 4.71 -24.06 17.01
C GLU A 153 6.08 -23.82 17.65
N THR A 154 6.91 -22.98 17.02
CA THR A 154 8.32 -22.80 17.35
C THR A 154 8.69 -21.39 17.81
N ILE A 155 7.77 -20.44 17.71
CA ILE A 155 7.99 -19.03 18.04
C ILE A 155 6.80 -18.42 18.79
N ALA A 156 7.03 -17.36 19.57
CA ALA A 156 6.03 -16.70 20.39
C ALA A 156 5.13 -15.71 19.61
N LEU A 157 4.60 -16.14 18.46
CA LEU A 157 3.68 -15.37 17.62
C LEU A 157 2.35 -16.11 17.43
N GLU A 158 1.34 -15.40 16.97
CA GLU A 158 0.06 -15.97 16.52
C GLU A 158 -0.19 -15.61 15.05
N VAL A 159 -0.80 -16.54 14.33
CA VAL A 159 -1.05 -16.47 12.88
C VAL A 159 -2.52 -16.79 12.56
N PRO A 160 -3.07 -16.33 11.42
CA PRO A 160 -4.43 -16.66 11.00
C PRO A 160 -4.66 -18.17 10.95
N ALA A 161 -5.66 -18.66 11.69
CA ALA A 161 -5.98 -20.08 11.83
C ALA A 161 -6.35 -20.75 10.50
N THR A 162 -6.86 -19.97 9.55
CA THR A 162 -7.34 -20.43 8.24
C THR A 162 -6.28 -20.28 7.13
N ALA A 163 -5.03 -19.96 7.47
CA ALA A 163 -3.95 -19.87 6.49
C ALA A 163 -3.73 -21.22 5.78
N GLU A 164 -3.35 -21.16 4.50
CA GLU A 164 -2.96 -22.33 3.73
C GLU A 164 -1.60 -22.87 4.19
N ILE A 165 -0.61 -21.97 4.33
CA ILE A 165 0.76 -22.30 4.73
C ILE A 165 1.31 -21.22 5.67
N VAL A 166 2.01 -21.63 6.72
CA VAL A 166 2.73 -20.75 7.64
C VAL A 166 4.18 -21.21 7.72
N LEU A 167 5.10 -20.28 7.47
CA LEU A 167 6.54 -20.45 7.67
C LEU A 167 6.91 -19.77 8.98
N GLU A 168 7.45 -20.52 9.92
CA GLU A 168 7.90 -19.99 11.20
C GLU A 168 9.42 -19.96 11.25
N GLY A 169 9.96 -18.95 11.92
CA GLY A 169 11.39 -18.80 12.01
C GLY A 169 11.82 -17.55 12.76
N TYR A 170 13.07 -17.18 12.51
CA TYR A 170 13.65 -15.99 13.11
C TYR A 170 14.60 -15.30 12.14
N VAL A 171 14.87 -14.02 12.43
CA VAL A 171 15.95 -13.26 11.80
C VAL A 171 17.02 -13.01 12.86
N GLU A 172 18.26 -13.39 12.55
CA GLU A 172 19.41 -13.12 13.42
C GLU A 172 19.78 -11.64 13.39
N PRO A 173 20.21 -11.06 14.53
CA PRO A 173 20.88 -9.79 14.52
C PRO A 173 22.12 -9.86 13.61
N GLU A 174 22.29 -8.87 12.74
CA GLU A 174 23.52 -8.64 11.97
C GLU A 174 23.82 -9.60 10.82
N GLU A 175 23.12 -10.72 10.69
CA GLU A 175 23.25 -11.56 9.49
C GLU A 175 22.56 -10.90 8.30
N LEU A 176 23.36 -10.54 7.30
CA LEU A 176 22.90 -9.99 6.04
C LEU A 176 23.40 -10.87 4.88
N ARG A 177 22.58 -10.98 3.84
CA ARG A 177 22.97 -11.55 2.54
C ARG A 177 22.45 -10.66 1.42
N THR A 178 23.12 -10.74 0.27
CA THR A 178 22.71 -10.04 -0.94
C THR A 178 21.37 -10.57 -1.43
N GLU A 179 20.37 -9.69 -1.51
CA GLU A 179 19.10 -9.93 -2.21
C GLU A 179 19.10 -9.17 -3.54
N GLY A 180 18.40 -9.69 -4.54
CA GLY A 180 18.22 -9.01 -5.82
C GLY A 180 19.37 -9.23 -6.82
N PRO A 181 19.23 -8.73 -8.06
CA PRO A 181 18.15 -7.87 -8.55
C PRO A 181 16.77 -8.55 -8.63
N PHE A 182 15.71 -7.73 -8.66
CA PHE A 182 14.31 -8.18 -8.68
C PHE A 182 13.45 -7.23 -9.52
N GLY A 183 12.62 -7.75 -10.43
CA GLY A 183 11.69 -6.95 -11.22
C GLY A 183 10.54 -6.42 -10.36
N ASP A 184 10.45 -5.10 -10.18
CA ASP A 184 9.55 -4.48 -9.21
C ASP A 184 8.38 -3.72 -9.87
N HIS A 185 7.41 -3.28 -9.06
CA HIS A 185 6.19 -2.55 -9.45
C HIS A 185 6.45 -1.26 -10.25
N THR A 186 7.67 -0.74 -10.22
CA THR A 186 8.09 0.40 -11.06
C THR A 186 8.24 0.03 -12.53
N GLY A 187 8.27 -1.27 -12.86
CA GLY A 187 8.59 -1.79 -14.18
C GLY A 187 10.10 -1.93 -14.45
N PHE A 188 10.93 -1.72 -13.44
CA PHE A 188 12.40 -1.83 -13.52
C PHE A 188 12.92 -2.85 -12.52
N TYR A 189 14.14 -3.35 -12.76
CA TYR A 189 14.84 -4.18 -11.79
C TYR A 189 15.38 -3.32 -10.65
N SER A 190 14.96 -3.61 -9.42
CA SER A 190 15.63 -3.14 -8.22
C SER A 190 17.05 -3.68 -8.19
N LEU A 191 17.99 -2.86 -7.74
CA LEU A 191 19.38 -3.26 -7.59
C LEU A 191 19.54 -4.22 -6.41
N ALA A 192 20.63 -4.99 -6.45
CA ALA A 192 20.98 -5.87 -5.36
C ALA A 192 21.47 -5.06 -4.14
N ASP A 193 21.07 -5.49 -2.94
CA ASP A 193 21.50 -4.87 -1.67
C ASP A 193 21.52 -5.90 -0.53
N GLN A 194 22.04 -5.52 0.63
CA GLN A 194 22.14 -6.37 1.81
C GLN A 194 20.85 -6.35 2.64
N TYR A 195 20.23 -7.52 2.79
CA TYR A 195 19.02 -7.69 3.60
C TYR A 195 19.20 -8.73 4.71
N PRO A 196 18.45 -8.62 5.82
CA PRO A 196 18.44 -9.62 6.87
C PRO A 196 18.03 -11.00 6.36
N VAL A 197 18.54 -12.04 7.01
CA VAL A 197 18.26 -13.43 6.65
C VAL A 197 17.21 -14.01 7.59
N PHE A 198 16.12 -14.53 7.02
CA PHE A 198 15.14 -15.34 7.72
C PHE A 198 15.56 -16.81 7.70
N HIS A 199 15.50 -17.46 8.86
CA HIS A 199 15.82 -18.86 9.09
C HIS A 199 14.57 -19.64 9.47
N LEU A 200 14.22 -20.63 8.65
CA LEU A 200 13.06 -21.48 8.82
C LEU A 200 13.26 -22.50 9.95
N THR A 201 12.32 -22.53 10.89
CA THR A 201 12.27 -23.51 11.99
C THR A 201 11.10 -24.48 11.86
N ALA A 202 9.97 -24.05 11.29
CA ALA A 202 8.82 -24.91 11.06
C ALA A 202 8.00 -24.47 9.85
N ILE A 203 7.28 -25.44 9.27
CA ILE A 203 6.20 -25.20 8.31
C ILE A 203 4.94 -25.86 8.89
N THR A 204 3.87 -25.10 9.02
CA THR A 204 2.53 -25.65 9.25
C THR A 204 1.66 -25.36 8.05
N HIS A 205 0.84 -26.33 7.64
CA HIS A 205 -0.03 -26.16 6.48
C HIS A 205 -1.28 -27.04 6.54
N ARG A 206 -2.28 -26.70 5.72
CA ARG A 206 -3.44 -27.56 5.42
C ARG A 206 -3.00 -28.82 4.68
N ARG A 207 -3.74 -29.94 4.73
CA ARG A 207 -3.33 -31.20 4.06
C ARG A 207 -3.06 -31.05 2.55
N ASP A 208 -3.86 -30.23 1.88
CA ASP A 208 -3.75 -29.92 0.45
C ASP A 208 -3.65 -28.39 0.28
N PRO A 209 -2.47 -27.81 0.55
CA PRO A 209 -2.36 -26.38 0.71
C PRO A 209 -2.24 -25.67 -0.64
N ILE A 210 -2.86 -24.50 -0.74
CA ILE A 210 -2.74 -23.60 -1.89
C ILE A 210 -1.59 -22.61 -1.66
N TYR A 211 -0.59 -22.63 -2.54
CA TYR A 211 0.47 -21.63 -2.55
C TYR A 211 -0.02 -20.33 -3.22
N GLN A 212 -0.37 -19.33 -2.42
CA GLN A 212 -0.73 -17.99 -2.90
C GLN A 212 0.53 -17.18 -3.26
N THR A 213 0.54 -16.59 -4.45
CA THR A 213 1.60 -15.69 -4.93
C THR A 213 1.01 -14.62 -5.84
N ILE A 214 1.76 -13.54 -6.08
CA ILE A 214 1.48 -12.54 -7.12
C ILE A 214 2.73 -12.32 -7.97
N ILE A 215 2.56 -11.70 -9.14
CA ILE A 215 3.67 -11.16 -9.91
C ILE A 215 3.62 -9.64 -9.79
N VAL A 216 4.78 -9.01 -9.59
CA VAL A 216 4.92 -7.54 -9.63
C VAL A 216 5.84 -7.19 -10.79
N GLY A 217 5.68 -6.01 -11.38
CA GLY A 217 6.43 -5.62 -12.56
C GLY A 217 5.88 -4.36 -13.20
N ARG A 218 6.01 -4.24 -14.53
CA ARG A 218 5.48 -3.08 -15.25
C ARG A 218 3.95 -3.01 -15.08
N PRO A 219 3.39 -1.89 -14.59
CA PRO A 219 1.96 -1.80 -14.34
C PRO A 219 1.13 -1.87 -15.64
N PRO A 220 -0.10 -2.40 -15.60
CA PRO A 220 -0.79 -2.89 -14.40
C PRO A 220 -0.43 -4.35 -14.04
N MET A 221 -0.35 -4.61 -12.74
CA MET A 221 -0.24 -5.95 -12.13
C MET A 221 -1.25 -6.06 -10.97
N GLU A 222 -1.31 -7.19 -10.27
CA GLU A 222 -2.28 -7.46 -9.19
C GLU A 222 -2.21 -6.42 -8.06
N ASP A 223 -1.02 -5.92 -7.74
CA ASP A 223 -0.76 -4.91 -6.72
C ASP A 223 -1.41 -3.55 -7.03
N CYS A 224 -1.50 -3.18 -8.31
CA CYS A 224 -2.16 -1.95 -8.77
C CYS A 224 -3.65 -1.94 -8.38
N HIS A 225 -4.32 -3.09 -8.50
CA HIS A 225 -5.74 -3.22 -8.14
C HIS A 225 -5.94 -3.15 -6.61
N MET A 226 -5.01 -3.71 -5.84
CA MET A 226 -5.02 -3.58 -4.38
C MET A 226 -4.78 -2.13 -3.94
N ALA A 227 -3.83 -1.44 -4.57
CA ALA A 227 -3.58 -0.02 -4.34
C ALA A 227 -4.81 0.85 -4.67
N TYR A 228 -5.55 0.53 -5.74
CA TYR A 228 -6.81 1.20 -6.05
C TYR A 228 -7.89 0.95 -4.99
N ALA A 229 -8.00 -0.27 -4.46
CA ALA A 229 -8.91 -0.54 -3.34
C ALA A 229 -8.54 0.28 -2.09
N ILE A 230 -7.24 0.34 -1.74
CA ILE A 230 -6.72 1.19 -0.66
C ILE A 230 -7.09 2.65 -0.92
N GLU A 231 -6.89 3.15 -2.13
CA GLU A 231 -7.24 4.51 -2.53
C GLU A 231 -8.71 4.85 -2.19
N ARG A 232 -9.64 3.99 -2.60
CA ARG A 232 -11.07 4.20 -2.35
C ARG A 232 -11.43 4.07 -0.87
N ILE A 233 -10.80 3.16 -0.13
CA ILE A 233 -11.03 2.95 1.31
C ILE A 233 -10.55 4.15 2.13
N PHE A 234 -9.45 4.79 1.75
CA PHE A 234 -8.86 5.91 2.50
C PHE A 234 -9.42 7.28 2.10
N LEU A 235 -10.10 7.41 0.96
CA LEU A 235 -10.73 8.65 0.53
C LEU A 235 -11.61 9.32 1.60
N PRO A 236 -12.52 8.63 2.31
CA PRO A 236 -13.31 9.25 3.38
C PRO A 236 -12.44 9.82 4.53
N LEU A 237 -11.33 9.14 4.86
CA LEU A 237 -10.40 9.62 5.89
C LEU A 237 -9.64 10.86 5.41
N LEU A 238 -9.18 10.85 4.16
CA LEU A 238 -8.53 12.01 3.54
C LEU A 238 -9.47 13.20 3.51
N ARG A 239 -10.72 13.03 3.06
CA ARG A 239 -11.75 14.09 3.05
C ARG A 239 -12.07 14.62 4.46
N LYS A 240 -11.93 13.80 5.49
CA LYS A 240 -12.10 14.27 6.88
C LYS A 240 -10.97 15.23 7.30
N GLN A 241 -9.76 15.00 6.81
CA GLN A 241 -8.60 15.85 7.09
C GLN A 241 -8.54 17.08 6.15
N LEU A 242 -8.95 16.89 4.89
CA LEU A 242 -8.98 17.88 3.83
C LEU A 242 -10.40 17.94 3.22
N PRO A 243 -11.35 18.62 3.88
CA PRO A 243 -12.75 18.70 3.43
C PRO A 243 -12.95 19.30 2.04
N GLU A 244 -11.97 20.05 1.54
CA GLU A 244 -11.95 20.61 0.20
C GLU A 244 -11.71 19.56 -0.90
N VAL A 245 -11.11 18.41 -0.56
CA VAL A 245 -10.84 17.33 -1.52
C VAL A 245 -12.15 16.70 -1.94
N VAL A 246 -12.44 16.77 -3.24
CA VAL A 246 -13.57 16.06 -3.83
C VAL A 246 -13.14 14.64 -4.13
N ASP A 247 -12.07 14.40 -4.84
CA ASP A 247 -11.56 13.05 -5.08
C ASP A 247 -10.04 13.09 -5.24
N TYR A 248 -9.39 11.93 -5.12
CA TYR A 248 -8.02 11.76 -5.59
C TYR A 248 -7.90 10.48 -6.40
N HIS A 249 -6.93 10.37 -7.30
CA HIS A 249 -6.70 9.18 -8.10
C HIS A 249 -5.20 8.99 -8.33
N MET A 250 -4.78 7.75 -8.28
CA MET A 250 -3.41 7.29 -8.44
C MET A 250 -3.35 6.39 -9.69
N PRO A 251 -3.13 6.96 -10.89
CA PRO A 251 -3.16 6.20 -12.13
C PRO A 251 -2.11 5.08 -12.12
N PHE A 252 -2.47 3.90 -12.63
CA PHE A 252 -1.53 2.77 -12.73
C PHE A 252 -0.29 3.12 -13.56
N ALA A 253 -0.47 3.88 -14.65
CA ALA A 253 0.63 4.37 -15.47
C ALA A 253 1.58 5.32 -14.71
N GLY A 254 1.10 5.95 -13.63
CA GLY A 254 1.89 6.76 -12.71
C GLY A 254 2.50 5.95 -11.56
N ILE A 255 2.66 4.64 -11.73
CA ILE A 255 3.16 3.71 -10.69
C ILE A 255 2.31 3.83 -9.41
N PHE A 256 1.00 4.03 -9.57
CA PHE A 256 0.00 4.34 -8.54
C PHE A 256 0.42 5.51 -7.60
N HIS A 257 1.35 5.32 -6.68
CA HIS A 257 1.73 6.31 -5.68
C HIS A 257 2.67 7.42 -6.20
N ASN A 258 3.35 7.27 -7.34
CA ASN A 258 4.26 8.33 -7.82
C ASN A 258 3.52 9.55 -8.39
N LEU A 259 2.34 9.35 -8.98
CA LEU A 259 1.48 10.43 -9.48
C LEU A 259 0.13 10.40 -8.76
N MET A 260 -0.21 11.47 -8.07
CA MET A 260 -1.53 11.67 -7.48
C MET A 260 -2.25 12.84 -8.15
N LEU A 261 -3.43 12.55 -8.69
CA LEU A 261 -4.36 13.53 -9.24
C LEU A 261 -5.38 13.86 -8.14
N VAL A 262 -5.65 15.14 -7.88
CA VAL A 262 -6.53 15.55 -6.79
C VAL A 262 -7.50 16.61 -7.30
N SER A 263 -8.80 16.39 -7.14
CA SER A 263 -9.81 17.41 -7.44
C SER A 263 -10.25 18.11 -6.15
N ILE A 264 -10.35 19.44 -6.18
CA ILE A 264 -10.71 20.23 -5.00
C ILE A 264 -11.82 21.24 -5.27
N ARG A 265 -12.64 21.51 -4.25
CA ARG A 265 -13.47 22.72 -4.20
C ARG A 265 -12.63 23.86 -3.66
N LYS A 266 -11.95 24.56 -4.58
CA LYS A 266 -11.12 25.73 -4.27
C LYS A 266 -11.95 26.83 -3.60
N GLN A 267 -11.40 27.45 -2.56
CA GLN A 267 -12.10 28.44 -1.71
C GLN A 267 -11.30 29.72 -1.48
N TYR A 268 -9.98 29.66 -1.65
CA TYR A 268 -9.08 30.80 -1.47
C TYR A 268 -7.82 30.65 -2.34
N PRO A 269 -7.07 31.75 -2.60
CA PRO A 269 -5.78 31.70 -3.28
C PRO A 269 -4.79 30.74 -2.64
N GLY A 270 -4.11 29.92 -3.44
CA GLY A 270 -3.11 28.97 -2.95
C GLY A 270 -3.68 27.74 -2.23
N HIS A 271 -5.00 27.50 -2.29
CA HIS A 271 -5.62 26.31 -1.68
C HIS A 271 -5.03 24.99 -2.19
N ALA A 272 -4.67 24.93 -3.48
CA ALA A 272 -4.05 23.76 -4.09
C ALA A 272 -2.70 23.41 -3.42
N ARG A 273 -1.86 24.41 -3.14
CA ARG A 273 -0.56 24.22 -2.46
C ARG A 273 -0.75 23.73 -1.02
N LYS A 274 -1.75 24.24 -0.30
CA LYS A 274 -2.11 23.73 1.03
C LYS A 274 -2.44 22.23 0.98
N VAL A 275 -3.17 21.79 -0.04
CA VAL A 275 -3.50 20.36 -0.24
C VAL A 275 -2.25 19.54 -0.58
N MET A 276 -1.37 20.02 -1.46
CA MET A 276 -0.11 19.35 -1.81
C MET A 276 0.77 19.13 -0.57
N HIS A 277 1.02 20.19 0.21
CA HIS A 277 1.82 20.12 1.43
C HIS A 277 1.19 19.22 2.50
N ALA A 278 -0.14 19.20 2.61
CA ALA A 278 -0.82 18.28 3.51
C ALA A 278 -0.56 16.82 3.09
N ILE A 279 -0.76 16.49 1.81
CA ILE A 279 -0.51 15.13 1.29
C ILE A 279 0.95 14.70 1.52
N TRP A 280 1.91 15.59 1.24
CA TRP A 280 3.33 15.30 1.49
C TRP A 280 3.68 15.15 2.98
N GLY A 281 2.81 15.61 3.89
CA GLY A 281 2.94 15.40 5.33
C GLY A 281 2.23 14.14 5.87
N LEU A 282 1.52 13.37 5.03
CA LEU A 282 0.67 12.28 5.48
C LEU A 282 1.27 10.90 5.18
N GLY A 283 1.68 10.19 6.23
CA GLY A 283 1.93 8.74 6.21
C GLY A 283 2.71 8.27 4.98
N GLN A 284 2.22 7.24 4.28
CA GLN A 284 2.84 6.77 3.04
C GLN A 284 2.60 7.68 1.83
N ALA A 285 1.60 8.56 1.86
CA ALA A 285 1.37 9.53 0.78
C ALA A 285 2.52 10.55 0.68
N MET A 286 3.37 10.68 1.70
CA MET A 286 4.60 11.48 1.65
C MET A 286 5.54 11.10 0.51
N PHE A 287 5.49 9.84 0.05
CA PHE A 287 6.34 9.37 -1.05
C PHE A 287 5.86 9.85 -2.42
N THR A 288 4.64 10.38 -2.53
CA THR A 288 4.09 10.88 -3.80
C THR A 288 5.04 11.88 -4.46
N LYS A 289 5.50 11.54 -5.67
CA LYS A 289 6.53 12.30 -6.39
C LYS A 289 5.94 13.52 -7.08
N VAL A 290 4.77 13.36 -7.69
CA VAL A 290 4.05 14.40 -8.41
C VAL A 290 2.61 14.47 -7.93
N ILE A 291 2.15 15.67 -7.55
CA ILE A 291 0.75 15.94 -7.23
C ILE A 291 0.21 16.95 -8.24
N VAL A 292 -0.88 16.60 -8.93
CA VAL A 292 -1.60 17.52 -9.83
C VAL A 292 -2.95 17.83 -9.21
N VAL A 293 -3.19 19.09 -8.88
CA VAL A 293 -4.44 19.54 -8.27
C VAL A 293 -5.30 20.25 -9.31
N VAL A 294 -6.50 19.76 -9.54
CA VAL A 294 -7.50 20.29 -10.48
C VAL A 294 -8.78 20.73 -9.76
N ASP A 295 -9.66 21.43 -10.45
CA ASP A 295 -10.97 21.79 -9.91
C ASP A 295 -11.88 20.57 -9.72
N HIS A 296 -12.83 20.72 -8.81
CA HIS A 296 -13.81 19.69 -8.44
C HIS A 296 -14.67 19.10 -9.57
N ASP A 297 -14.76 19.81 -10.70
CA ASP A 297 -15.56 19.43 -11.86
C ASP A 297 -14.74 18.73 -12.95
N VAL A 298 -13.46 18.47 -12.69
CA VAL A 298 -12.59 17.67 -13.56
C VAL A 298 -12.67 16.20 -13.17
N ASN A 299 -12.94 15.33 -14.14
CA ASN A 299 -12.90 13.88 -13.93
C ASN A 299 -11.45 13.37 -13.84
N ILE A 300 -10.96 13.19 -12.63
CA ILE A 300 -9.59 12.72 -12.38
C ILE A 300 -9.34 11.24 -12.75
N HIS A 301 -10.39 10.49 -13.09
CA HIS A 301 -10.27 9.11 -13.61
C HIS A 301 -10.16 9.07 -15.13
N ASP A 302 -10.28 10.22 -15.81
CA ASP A 302 -10.02 10.39 -17.24
C ASP A 302 -8.68 11.12 -17.46
N PRO A 303 -7.60 10.41 -17.83
CA PRO A 303 -6.30 11.02 -18.08
C PRO A 303 -6.32 12.06 -19.21
N SER A 304 -7.19 11.90 -20.21
CA SER A 304 -7.31 12.85 -21.32
C SER A 304 -7.93 14.16 -20.84
N GLU A 305 -8.97 14.09 -20.01
CA GLU A 305 -9.59 15.29 -19.43
C GLU A 305 -8.61 16.02 -18.51
N VAL A 306 -7.94 15.31 -17.61
CA VAL A 306 -6.96 15.91 -16.68
C VAL A 306 -5.82 16.57 -17.46
N THR A 307 -5.30 15.92 -18.50
CA THR A 307 -4.24 16.49 -19.34
C THR A 307 -4.71 17.76 -20.05
N TRP A 308 -5.90 17.73 -20.65
CA TRP A 308 -6.50 18.90 -21.30
C TRP A 308 -6.66 20.07 -20.33
N LYS A 309 -7.23 19.81 -19.15
CA LYS A 309 -7.42 20.84 -18.11
C LYS A 309 -6.10 21.39 -17.62
N ALA A 310 -5.19 20.53 -17.19
CA ALA A 310 -3.92 20.95 -16.63
C ALA A 310 -3.14 21.82 -17.60
N LEU A 311 -2.98 21.40 -18.86
CA LEU A 311 -2.20 22.16 -19.83
C LEU A 311 -2.84 23.48 -20.28
N ASN A 312 -4.14 23.68 -20.04
CA ASN A 312 -4.81 24.96 -20.29
C ASN A 312 -4.93 25.84 -19.04
N HIS A 313 -4.65 25.30 -17.85
CA HIS A 313 -4.84 26.01 -16.57
C HIS A 313 -3.52 26.47 -15.93
N ILE A 314 -2.38 25.94 -16.40
CA ILE A 314 -1.07 26.27 -15.84
C ILE A 314 -0.32 27.34 -16.64
N ASP A 315 0.36 28.21 -15.90
CA ASP A 315 1.55 28.94 -16.31
C ASP A 315 2.73 28.33 -15.53
N PRO A 316 3.67 27.62 -16.17
CA PRO A 316 4.64 26.78 -15.49
C PRO A 316 5.42 27.46 -14.36
N GLU A 317 5.86 28.71 -14.53
CA GLU A 317 6.62 29.42 -13.50
C GLU A 317 5.75 29.77 -12.29
N ARG A 318 4.49 30.13 -12.52
CA ARG A 318 3.56 30.53 -11.46
C ARG A 318 2.97 29.33 -10.72
N ASP A 319 2.69 28.25 -11.43
CA ASP A 319 1.76 27.21 -10.96
C ASP A 319 2.43 25.89 -10.60
N ILE A 320 3.72 25.74 -10.90
CA ILE A 320 4.52 24.58 -10.49
C ILE A 320 5.34 24.94 -9.26
N GLU A 321 5.40 24.03 -8.29
CA GLU A 321 6.35 24.08 -7.19
C GLU A 321 7.20 22.85 -7.11
N PHE A 322 8.46 23.07 -6.71
CA PHE A 322 9.37 22.01 -6.34
C PHE A 322 9.67 22.11 -4.85
N VAL A 323 9.53 20.98 -4.17
CA VAL A 323 9.94 20.81 -2.77
C VAL A 323 10.91 19.66 -2.67
N HIS A 324 11.66 19.58 -1.57
CA HIS A 324 12.51 18.42 -1.29
C HIS A 324 11.94 17.65 -0.11
N GLY A 325 12.08 16.33 -0.13
CA GLY A 325 11.60 15.48 0.94
C GLY A 325 11.91 14.00 0.74
N PRO A 326 11.41 13.13 1.63
CA PRO A 326 11.59 11.70 1.55
C PRO A 326 10.99 11.12 0.26
N VAL A 327 11.69 10.19 -0.39
CA VAL A 327 11.17 9.43 -1.54
C VAL A 327 11.24 7.93 -1.24
N GLU A 328 10.55 7.14 -2.06
CA GLU A 328 10.52 5.69 -1.90
C GLU A 328 11.93 5.08 -2.08
N THR A 329 12.22 3.98 -1.36
CA THR A 329 13.49 3.26 -1.40
C THR A 329 13.91 2.86 -2.82
N LEU A 330 12.93 2.56 -3.68
CA LEU A 330 13.07 2.03 -5.03
C LEU A 330 13.04 3.13 -6.10
N ASP A 331 12.95 4.42 -5.73
CA ASP A 331 13.02 5.53 -6.68
C ASP A 331 14.47 5.73 -7.17
N HIS A 332 14.85 4.96 -8.18
CA HIS A 332 16.16 5.05 -8.84
C HIS A 332 16.40 6.37 -9.60
N ALA A 333 15.35 7.16 -9.84
CA ALA A 333 15.46 8.48 -10.46
C ALA A 333 15.65 9.61 -9.43
N SER A 334 15.68 9.27 -8.15
CA SER A 334 15.92 10.25 -7.07
C SER A 334 17.37 10.73 -7.05
N ARG A 335 17.57 11.92 -6.48
CA ARG A 335 18.89 12.55 -6.37
C ARG A 335 19.82 11.80 -5.41
N LEU A 336 19.26 11.33 -4.30
CA LEU A 336 19.94 10.57 -3.25
C LEU A 336 19.03 9.41 -2.83
N PRO A 337 19.59 8.30 -2.32
CA PRO A 337 18.78 7.26 -1.71
C PRO A 337 17.83 7.85 -0.66
N LEU A 338 16.55 7.53 -0.76
CA LEU A 338 15.48 7.94 0.17
C LEU A 338 15.20 9.45 0.24
N TYR A 339 15.88 10.30 -0.55
CA TYR A 339 15.66 11.75 -0.54
C TYR A 339 15.75 12.39 -1.93
N GLY A 340 14.73 13.17 -2.30
CA GLY A 340 14.65 13.76 -3.63
C GLY A 340 13.74 14.98 -3.72
N SER A 341 13.58 15.47 -4.94
CA SER A 341 12.62 16.53 -5.26
C SER A 341 11.23 15.95 -5.51
N LYS A 342 10.20 16.73 -5.22
CA LYS A 342 8.80 16.47 -5.51
C LYS A 342 8.23 17.66 -6.29
N MET A 343 7.20 17.41 -7.09
CA MET A 343 6.58 18.42 -7.92
C MET A 343 5.09 18.56 -7.60
N GLY A 344 4.66 19.77 -7.31
CA GLY A 344 3.26 20.14 -7.18
C GLY A 344 2.83 20.94 -8.40
N VAL A 345 1.69 20.62 -8.98
CA VAL A 345 1.12 21.33 -10.13
C VAL A 345 -0.27 21.84 -9.75
N ASP A 346 -0.40 23.15 -9.57
CA ASP A 346 -1.70 23.79 -9.40
C ASP A 346 -2.34 23.95 -10.78
N ALA A 347 -3.12 22.96 -11.19
CA ALA A 347 -3.92 22.95 -12.41
C ALA A 347 -5.36 23.44 -12.19
N THR A 348 -5.62 24.17 -11.09
CA THR A 348 -6.93 24.76 -10.84
C THR A 348 -7.14 26.04 -11.66
N ARG A 349 -8.39 26.47 -11.84
CA ARG A 349 -8.69 27.78 -12.43
C ARG A 349 -8.10 28.89 -11.57
N LYS A 350 -7.48 29.89 -12.21
CA LYS A 350 -6.78 30.96 -11.51
C LYS A 350 -7.66 32.17 -11.26
N TRP A 351 -7.52 32.74 -10.08
CA TRP A 351 -8.26 33.91 -9.65
C TRP A 351 -7.42 35.18 -9.79
N ARG A 352 -8.09 36.33 -9.84
CA ARG A 352 -7.41 37.64 -9.86
C ARG A 352 -6.46 37.83 -8.68
N SER A 353 -6.84 37.30 -7.51
CA SER A 353 -6.04 37.29 -6.29
C SER A 353 -4.81 36.36 -6.32
N GLU A 354 -4.64 35.56 -7.37
CA GLU A 354 -3.48 34.69 -7.61
C GLU A 354 -2.54 35.27 -8.69
N GLY A 355 -2.73 36.55 -9.06
CA GLY A 355 -1.94 37.21 -10.09
C GLY A 355 -2.46 37.01 -11.52
N PHE A 356 -3.58 36.30 -11.71
CA PHE A 356 -4.21 36.16 -13.03
C PHE A 356 -5.13 37.36 -13.33
N THR A 357 -4.59 38.36 -14.02
CA THR A 357 -5.28 39.66 -14.24
C THR A 357 -6.28 39.68 -15.40
N ARG A 358 -6.33 38.60 -16.19
CA ARG A 358 -7.24 38.44 -17.32
C ARG A 358 -8.57 37.81 -16.88
N ASP A 359 -9.56 37.82 -17.77
CA ASP A 359 -10.75 37.02 -17.60
C ASP A 359 -10.44 35.54 -17.90
N TRP A 360 -10.97 34.65 -17.07
CA TRP A 360 -10.84 33.21 -17.28
C TRP A 360 -11.84 32.78 -18.36
N PRO A 361 -11.41 32.07 -19.41
CA PRO A 361 -12.31 31.69 -20.50
C PRO A 361 -13.31 30.61 -20.04
N ASP A 362 -14.52 30.67 -20.59
CA ASP A 362 -15.51 29.60 -20.44
C ASP A 362 -15.12 28.37 -21.27
N GLU A 363 -15.56 27.21 -20.81
CA GLU A 363 -15.38 25.96 -21.51
C GLU A 363 -16.44 25.76 -22.59
N ILE A 364 -16.05 25.12 -23.69
CA ILE A 364 -16.99 24.77 -24.75
C ILE A 364 -17.87 23.62 -24.26
N VAL A 365 -19.13 23.91 -23.98
CA VAL A 365 -20.15 22.91 -23.62
C VAL A 365 -21.29 22.93 -24.64
N MET A 366 -21.71 21.74 -25.08
CA MET A 366 -22.91 21.63 -25.91
C MET A 366 -24.17 21.81 -25.06
N SER A 367 -25.20 22.46 -25.62
CA SER A 367 -26.44 22.69 -24.90
C SER A 367 -27.15 21.38 -24.52
N PRO A 368 -27.84 21.33 -23.36
CA PRO A 368 -28.59 20.14 -22.93
C PRO A 368 -29.64 19.70 -23.96
N GLU A 369 -30.27 20.64 -24.65
CA GLU A 369 -31.29 20.38 -25.67
C GLU A 369 -30.69 19.64 -26.86
N VAL A 370 -29.52 20.05 -27.33
CA VAL A 370 -28.82 19.39 -28.44
C VAL A 370 -28.32 18.01 -28.01
N LYS A 371 -27.72 17.89 -26.81
CA LYS A 371 -27.30 16.58 -26.27
C LYS A 371 -28.48 15.61 -26.20
N ALA A 372 -29.63 16.06 -25.70
CA ALA A 372 -30.82 15.23 -25.58
C ALA A 372 -31.42 14.88 -26.95
N LEU A 373 -31.43 15.82 -27.90
CA LEU A 373 -31.88 15.57 -29.27
C LEU A 373 -31.03 14.50 -29.96
N VAL A 374 -29.70 14.67 -29.94
CA VAL A 374 -28.76 13.72 -30.56
C VAL A 374 -28.85 12.36 -29.87
N GLY A 375 -28.92 12.32 -28.53
CA GLY A 375 -29.07 11.07 -27.78
C GLY A 375 -30.35 10.31 -28.12
N ARG A 376 -31.50 11.00 -28.24
CA ARG A 376 -32.76 10.36 -28.66
C ARG A 376 -32.69 9.79 -30.08
N ARG A 377 -31.94 10.43 -30.96
CA ARG A 377 -31.83 10.06 -32.38
C ARG A 377 -30.59 9.22 -32.68
N TRP A 378 -29.81 8.79 -31.68
CA TRP A 378 -28.50 8.16 -31.88
C TRP A 378 -28.58 6.93 -32.81
N ALA A 379 -29.58 6.07 -32.59
CA ALA A 379 -29.81 4.89 -33.42
C ALA A 379 -30.22 5.22 -34.88
N GLU A 380 -30.83 6.40 -35.12
CA GLU A 380 -31.19 6.83 -36.48
C GLU A 380 -29.96 7.19 -37.32
N TYR A 381 -28.82 7.48 -36.69
CA TYR A 381 -27.60 7.88 -37.37
C TYR A 381 -26.77 6.70 -37.89
N GLY A 382 -27.10 5.45 -37.51
CA GLY A 382 -26.37 4.26 -37.94
C GLY A 382 -24.93 4.21 -37.45
N ILE A 383 -24.67 4.76 -36.26
CA ILE A 383 -23.37 4.75 -35.58
C ILE A 383 -23.49 3.81 -34.38
N ASP A 384 -22.64 2.78 -34.34
CA ASP A 384 -22.58 1.80 -33.24
C ASP A 384 -22.02 2.38 -31.94
#